data_AF-A0A3S1PP13-F1
#
_entry.id   AF-A0A3S1PP13-F1
#
_cell.length_a   1.000
_cell.length_b   1.000
_cell.length_c   1.000
_cell.angle_alpha   90.00
_cell.angle_beta   90.00
_cell.angle_gamma   90.00
#
_symmetry.space_group_name_H-M   'P 1'
#
loop_
_entity.id
_entity.type
_entity.pdbx_description
1 polymer ?
#
loop_
_entity_poly.entity_id
_entity_poly.type
_entity_poly.pdbx_seq_one_letter_code
_entity_poly.pdbx_strand_id
1 'polypeptide(L)'
;VAQALNGSGKRSLELRLPEQREMSGMEAKRRVLRDGAAVRMVFGISTPTDSGTVTVMIPQRILLATRGGAAGAHDDDHTAGSDWRARFSEEVMRSTVTLEATMPLARLTLGDLASLEFGQIIEFEETAQSHARLS
;
A
#
# COMPACT_ATOMS: atom_id res chain seq x y z
N VAL A 1 -11.19 -28.45 14.54
CA VAL A 1 -11.71 -27.60 13.44
C VAL A 1 -10.61 -26.79 12.75
N ALA A 2 -9.54 -26.39 13.46
CA ALA A 2 -8.42 -25.60 12.90
C ALA A 2 -7.79 -26.16 11.59
N GLN A 3 -7.60 -27.49 11.47
CA GLN A 3 -7.04 -28.09 10.25
C GLN A 3 -7.93 -27.99 9.01
N ALA A 4 -9.27 -27.95 9.19
CA ALA A 4 -10.21 -27.84 8.08
C ALA A 4 -10.22 -26.44 7.43
N LEU A 5 -9.68 -25.45 8.14
CA LEU A 5 -9.55 -24.08 7.63
C LEU A 5 -8.30 -23.84 6.80
N ASN A 6 -7.31 -24.72 6.91
CA ASN A 6 -6.16 -24.71 6.02
C ASN A 6 -6.64 -25.24 4.67
N GLY A 7 -6.76 -24.36 3.68
CA GLY A 7 -7.19 -24.75 2.35
C GLY A 7 -6.16 -25.65 1.67
N SER A 8 -6.62 -26.57 0.84
CA SER A 8 -5.78 -27.39 -0.04
C SER A 8 -5.99 -27.01 -1.51
N GLY A 9 -4.94 -27.13 -2.33
CA GLY A 9 -4.97 -26.89 -3.78
C GLY A 9 -4.66 -25.44 -4.21
N LYS A 10 -4.59 -25.21 -5.54
CA LYS A 10 -4.10 -23.96 -6.16
C LYS A 10 -4.82 -22.67 -5.74
N ARG A 11 -6.05 -22.77 -5.19
CA ARG A 11 -6.87 -21.63 -4.75
C ARG A 11 -6.78 -21.34 -3.26
N SER A 12 -6.04 -22.14 -2.49
CA SER A 12 -5.92 -21.96 -1.04
C SER A 12 -4.93 -20.87 -0.62
N LEU A 13 -4.27 -20.23 -1.59
CA LEU A 13 -3.23 -19.21 -1.36
C LEU A 13 -2.10 -19.71 -0.44
N GLU A 14 -1.92 -21.04 -0.36
CA GLU A 14 -1.03 -21.72 0.58
C GLU A 14 -1.19 -21.25 2.03
N LEU A 15 -2.39 -20.82 2.38
CA LEU A 15 -2.68 -20.22 3.68
C LEU A 15 -2.55 -21.28 4.78
N ARG A 16 -1.44 -21.21 5.51
CA ARG A 16 -1.23 -21.94 6.76
C ARG A 16 -1.64 -21.02 7.91
N LEU A 17 -2.89 -21.16 8.35
CA LEU A 17 -3.34 -20.49 9.56
C LEU A 17 -2.61 -21.13 10.74
N PRO A 18 -2.00 -20.34 11.64
CA PRO A 18 -1.46 -20.89 12.88
C PRO A 18 -2.60 -21.61 13.60
N GLU A 19 -2.32 -22.78 14.18
CA GLU A 19 -3.32 -23.55 14.93
C GLU A 19 -3.77 -22.73 16.15
N GLN A 20 -4.77 -21.88 15.95
CA GLN A 20 -5.38 -21.10 17.01
C GLN A 20 -6.32 -22.03 17.77
N ARG A 21 -6.12 -22.09 19.08
CA ARG A 21 -7.02 -22.78 20.01
C ARG A 21 -8.44 -22.24 19.82
N GLU A 22 -9.40 -23.12 19.57
CA GLU A 22 -10.80 -22.75 19.44
C GLU A 22 -11.28 -22.12 20.75
N MET A 23 -11.90 -20.94 20.65
CA MET A 23 -12.40 -20.18 21.81
C MET A 23 -13.92 -20.07 21.69
N SER A 24 -14.63 -20.31 22.79
CA SER A 24 -16.09 -20.25 22.85
C SER A 24 -16.59 -19.36 23.99
N GLY A 25 -17.83 -18.91 23.91
CA GLY A 25 -18.52 -18.22 25.00
C GLY A 25 -17.92 -16.85 25.36
N MET A 26 -17.85 -16.57 26.67
CA MET A 26 -17.43 -15.26 27.21
C MET A 26 -15.95 -14.94 26.93
N GLU A 27 -15.11 -15.95 26.74
CA GLU A 27 -13.70 -15.79 26.41
C GLU A 27 -13.51 -15.24 24.98
N ALA A 28 -14.34 -15.68 24.04
CA ALA A 28 -14.35 -15.13 22.68
C ALA A 28 -14.79 -13.66 22.67
N LYS A 29 -15.81 -13.29 23.48
CA LYS A 29 -16.31 -11.91 23.58
C LYS A 29 -15.30 -10.93 24.20
N ARG A 30 -14.45 -11.40 25.11
CA ARG A 30 -13.46 -10.57 25.81
C ARG A 30 -12.24 -10.24 24.95
N ARG A 31 -12.02 -10.97 23.85
CA ARG A 31 -10.80 -10.81 23.04
C ARG A 31 -10.95 -9.65 22.08
N VAL A 32 -10.24 -8.56 22.37
CA VAL A 32 -10.13 -7.42 21.47
C VAL A 32 -9.16 -7.77 20.34
N LEU A 33 -9.67 -7.87 19.13
CA LEU A 33 -8.88 -8.08 17.93
C LEU A 33 -8.51 -6.69 17.37
N ARG A 34 -7.23 -6.35 17.43
CA ARG A 34 -6.69 -5.04 17.02
C ARG A 34 -6.32 -4.97 15.54
N ASP A 35 -6.80 -5.93 14.76
CA ASP A 35 -6.63 -5.90 13.32
C ASP A 35 -7.69 -4.98 12.70
N GLY A 36 -7.27 -4.16 11.73
CA GLY A 36 -8.14 -3.25 10.99
C GLY A 36 -9.09 -4.00 10.05
N ALA A 37 -9.17 -3.61 8.77
CA ALA A 37 -10.00 -4.35 7.81
C ALA A 37 -9.66 -5.86 7.83
N ALA A 38 -10.65 -6.70 8.08
CA ALA A 38 -10.48 -8.14 8.24
C ALA A 38 -11.62 -8.88 7.53
N VAL A 39 -11.33 -10.09 7.06
CA VAL A 39 -12.37 -10.95 6.47
C VAL A 39 -13.02 -11.72 7.60
N ARG A 40 -14.34 -11.56 7.76
CA ARG A 40 -15.16 -12.29 8.72
C ARG A 40 -16.06 -13.28 7.98
N MET A 41 -15.93 -14.56 8.29
CA MET A 41 -16.79 -15.62 7.79
C MET A 41 -17.60 -16.19 8.95
N VAL A 42 -18.91 -16.32 8.79
CA VAL A 42 -19.80 -16.88 9.82
C VAL A 42 -20.47 -18.12 9.25
N PHE A 43 -20.17 -19.27 9.84
CA PHE A 43 -20.77 -20.55 9.48
C PHE A 43 -21.87 -20.88 10.48
N GLY A 44 -23.11 -20.99 10.00
CA GLY A 44 -24.20 -21.59 10.78
C GLY A 44 -24.03 -23.10 10.78
N ILE A 45 -24.01 -23.71 11.97
CA ILE A 45 -23.97 -25.17 12.13
C ILE A 45 -25.23 -25.56 12.86
N SER A 46 -26.03 -26.44 12.27
CA SER A 46 -27.22 -26.96 12.92
C SER A 46 -27.25 -28.49 12.86
N THR A 47 -27.75 -29.06 13.93
CA THR A 47 -28.10 -30.47 14.08
C THR A 47 -29.60 -30.52 14.41
N PRO A 48 -30.26 -31.69 14.32
CA PRO A 48 -31.69 -31.79 14.66
C PRO A 48 -32.02 -31.37 16.11
N THR A 49 -31.04 -31.42 17.01
CA THR A 49 -31.20 -31.16 18.44
C THR A 49 -30.62 -29.83 18.92
N ASP A 50 -29.74 -29.20 18.13
CA ASP A 50 -29.04 -27.98 18.54
C ASP A 50 -28.52 -27.17 17.35
N SER A 51 -28.32 -25.87 17.53
CA SER A 51 -27.78 -24.97 16.51
C SER A 51 -26.76 -23.99 17.12
N GLY A 52 -25.70 -23.71 16.36
CA GLY A 52 -24.62 -22.82 16.77
C GLY A 52 -24.02 -22.08 15.58
N THR A 53 -23.08 -21.19 15.88
CA THR A 53 -22.33 -20.47 14.86
C THR A 53 -20.84 -20.57 15.11
N VAL A 54 -20.08 -20.78 14.05
CA VAL A 54 -18.62 -20.72 14.05
C VAL A 54 -18.23 -19.46 13.30
N THR A 55 -17.62 -18.52 14.00
CA THR A 55 -17.07 -17.30 13.38
C THR A 55 -15.58 -17.46 13.18
N VAL A 56 -15.14 -17.32 11.94
CA VAL A 56 -13.74 -17.22 11.54
C VAL A 56 -13.45 -15.76 11.24
N MET A 57 -12.37 -15.23 11.81
CA MET A 57 -11.83 -13.94 11.40
C MET A 57 -10.39 -14.10 10.94
N ILE A 58 -10.13 -13.62 9.72
CA ILE A 58 -8.80 -13.62 9.10
C ILE A 58 -8.33 -12.17 9.00
N PRO A 59 -7.33 -11.77 9.81
CA PRO A 59 -6.66 -10.49 9.69
C PRO A 59 -6.08 -10.24 8.30
N GLN A 60 -6.18 -9.01 7.79
CA GLN A 60 -5.59 -8.63 6.50
C GLN A 60 -4.08 -8.89 6.44
N ARG A 61 -3.32 -8.70 7.54
CA ARG A 61 -1.87 -8.98 7.55
C ARG A 61 -1.53 -10.43 7.19
N ILE A 62 -2.40 -11.38 7.54
CA ILE A 62 -2.22 -12.79 7.20
C ILE A 62 -2.51 -13.01 5.71
N LEU A 63 -3.58 -12.40 5.18
CA LEU A 63 -3.92 -12.45 3.75
C LEU A 63 -2.85 -11.82 2.86
N LEU A 64 -2.27 -10.70 3.30
CA LEU A 64 -1.21 -9.99 2.58
C LEU A 64 0.12 -10.74 2.65
N ALA A 65 0.48 -11.31 3.80
CA ALA A 65 1.69 -12.12 3.92
C ALA A 65 1.67 -13.33 2.96
N THR A 66 0.51 -13.96 2.77
CA THR A 66 0.36 -15.04 1.78
C THR A 66 0.41 -14.57 0.33
N ARG A 67 0.03 -13.32 0.02
CA ARG A 67 0.18 -12.79 -1.35
C ARG A 67 1.64 -12.45 -1.70
N GLY A 68 2.46 -12.13 -0.70
CA GLY A 68 3.90 -11.97 -0.87
C GLY A 68 4.66 -13.28 -1.13
N GLY A 69 4.09 -14.43 -0.74
CA GLY A 69 4.68 -15.76 -0.96
C GLY A 69 4.09 -16.53 -2.14
N ALA A 70 2.79 -16.38 -2.43
CA ALA A 70 2.09 -17.08 -3.51
C ALA A 70 2.20 -16.38 -4.88
N ALA A 71 3.08 -15.38 -5.01
CA ALA A 71 3.49 -14.86 -6.32
C ALA A 71 4.60 -15.72 -6.98
N GLY A 72 5.12 -16.76 -6.31
CA GLY A 72 6.27 -17.54 -6.78
C GLY A 72 6.08 -19.05 -6.93
N ALA A 73 4.84 -19.58 -6.94
CA ALA A 73 4.62 -21.02 -6.89
C ALA A 73 3.71 -21.60 -8.00
N HIS A 74 3.82 -21.10 -9.24
CA HIS A 74 3.69 -21.94 -10.45
C HIS A 74 4.10 -21.14 -11.69
N ASP A 75 5.30 -21.46 -12.20
CA ASP A 75 5.86 -21.11 -13.52
C ASP A 75 5.96 -19.61 -13.88
N ASP A 76 7.19 -19.19 -14.24
CA ASP A 76 7.60 -17.85 -14.75
C ASP A 76 8.00 -16.74 -13.74
N ASP A 77 8.57 -17.10 -12.57
CA ASP A 77 9.01 -16.15 -11.52
C ASP A 77 10.36 -15.42 -11.77
N HIS A 78 10.73 -15.19 -13.03
CA HIS A 78 11.77 -14.21 -13.37
C HIS A 78 11.28 -13.09 -14.30
N THR A 79 10.09 -13.24 -14.89
CA THR A 79 9.47 -12.23 -15.76
C THR A 79 8.41 -11.45 -15.02
N ALA A 80 7.62 -12.03 -14.11
CA ALA A 80 6.51 -11.34 -13.46
C ALA A 80 6.91 -10.11 -12.60
N GLY A 81 8.03 -10.17 -11.87
CA GLY A 81 8.55 -9.03 -11.11
C GLY A 81 9.14 -7.93 -12.01
N SER A 82 9.72 -8.32 -13.15
CA SER A 82 10.16 -7.44 -14.23
C SER A 82 8.95 -6.75 -14.88
N ASP A 83 7.90 -7.51 -15.18
CA ASP A 83 6.70 -7.06 -15.86
C ASP A 83 5.89 -6.10 -14.99
N TRP A 84 5.80 -6.33 -13.68
CA TRP A 84 5.18 -5.38 -12.77
C TRP A 84 5.96 -4.06 -12.70
N ARG A 85 7.29 -4.12 -12.57
CA ARG A 85 8.13 -2.91 -12.59
C ARG A 85 8.03 -2.20 -13.94
N ALA A 86 7.96 -2.93 -15.04
CA ALA A 86 7.83 -2.37 -16.38
C ALA A 86 6.47 -1.69 -16.56
N ARG A 87 5.35 -2.33 -16.20
CA ARG A 87 4.01 -1.74 -16.29
C ARG A 87 3.82 -0.57 -15.34
N PHE A 88 4.38 -0.64 -14.12
CA PHE A 88 4.36 0.48 -13.18
C PHE A 88 5.21 1.66 -13.68
N SER A 89 6.41 1.40 -14.20
CA SER A 89 7.27 2.44 -14.78
C SER A 89 6.61 3.05 -16.02
N GLU A 90 5.97 2.24 -16.86
CA GLU A 90 5.22 2.73 -18.02
C GLU A 90 4.06 3.64 -17.60
N GLU A 91 3.27 3.26 -16.59
CA GLU A 91 2.17 4.08 -16.08
C GLU A 91 2.68 5.38 -15.42
N VAL A 92 3.79 5.32 -14.67
CA VAL A 92 4.45 6.51 -14.09
C VAL A 92 4.99 7.44 -15.17
N MET A 93 5.53 6.91 -16.27
CA MET A 93 6.02 7.69 -17.42
C MET A 93 4.89 8.32 -18.26
N ARG A 94 3.66 7.79 -18.18
CA ARG A 94 2.46 8.37 -18.80
C ARG A 94 1.86 9.52 -17.99
N SER A 95 2.30 9.72 -16.75
CA SER A 95 1.88 10.85 -15.93
C SER A 95 2.59 12.12 -16.39
N THR A 96 1.82 13.12 -16.80
CA THR A 96 2.37 14.43 -17.17
C THR A 96 3.00 15.08 -15.94
N VAL A 97 4.31 15.28 -15.96
CA VAL A 97 5.04 16.04 -14.93
C VAL A 97 5.33 17.43 -15.48
N THR A 98 4.97 18.45 -14.73
CA THR A 98 5.38 19.83 -15.01
C THR A 98 6.79 20.00 -14.45
N LEU A 99 7.77 20.23 -15.33
CA LEU A 99 9.15 20.51 -14.93
C LEU A 99 9.35 22.03 -14.83
N GLU A 100 9.64 22.53 -13.64
CA GLU A 100 9.95 23.94 -13.41
C GLU A 100 11.44 24.12 -13.14
N ALA A 101 12.09 25.00 -13.92
CA ALA A 101 13.48 25.38 -13.74
C ALA A 101 13.55 26.78 -13.13
N THR A 102 13.87 26.87 -11.84
CA THR A 102 13.96 28.15 -11.12
C THR A 102 15.41 28.55 -10.89
N MET A 103 15.75 29.81 -11.19
CA MET A 103 17.04 30.43 -10.88
C MET A 103 16.81 31.60 -9.93
N PRO A 104 17.24 31.53 -8.66
CA PRO A 104 17.15 32.65 -7.73
C PRO A 104 18.23 33.68 -8.05
N LEU A 105 17.83 34.89 -8.48
CA LEU A 105 18.75 35.90 -9.02
C LEU A 105 19.21 36.93 -7.97
N ALA A 106 18.27 37.40 -7.15
CA ALA A 106 18.50 38.36 -6.06
C ALA A 106 17.30 38.41 -5.11
N ARG A 107 17.50 38.92 -3.89
CA ARG A 107 16.41 39.28 -2.98
C ARG A 107 16.01 40.74 -3.18
N LEU A 108 14.75 40.99 -3.51
CA LEU A 108 14.21 42.32 -3.73
C LEU A 108 13.18 42.66 -2.64
N THR A 109 13.09 43.94 -2.27
CA THR A 109 12.01 44.44 -1.42
C THR A 109 10.74 44.68 -2.23
N LEU A 110 9.59 44.76 -1.57
CA LEU A 110 8.33 45.11 -2.24
C LEU A 110 8.36 46.50 -2.89
N GLY A 111 9.16 47.44 -2.34
CA GLY A 111 9.37 48.75 -2.95
C GLY A 111 10.13 48.67 -4.27
N ASP A 112 11.17 47.84 -4.31
CA ASP A 112 11.96 47.62 -5.54
C ASP A 112 11.10 47.02 -6.64
N LEU A 113 10.28 46.00 -6.31
CA LEU A 113 9.33 45.38 -7.24
C LEU A 113 8.30 46.37 -7.78
N ALA A 114 7.80 47.28 -6.93
CA ALA A 114 6.80 48.29 -7.32
C ALA A 114 7.38 49.36 -8.25
N SER A 115 8.70 49.56 -8.22
CA SER A 115 9.42 50.50 -9.08
C SER A 115 9.94 49.90 -10.39
N LEU A 116 9.66 48.62 -10.67
CA LEU A 116 10.17 47.96 -11.88
C LEU A 116 9.53 48.53 -13.15
N GLU A 117 10.37 48.91 -14.10
CA GLU A 117 9.96 49.41 -15.42
C GLU A 117 10.37 48.47 -16.55
N PHE A 118 9.66 48.55 -17.69
CA PHE A 118 10.02 47.73 -18.86
C PHE A 118 11.41 48.10 -19.38
N GLY A 119 12.25 47.08 -19.61
CA GLY A 119 13.63 47.28 -20.07
C GLY A 119 14.64 47.48 -18.96
N GLN A 120 14.21 47.47 -17.69
CA GLN A 120 15.13 47.51 -16.55
C GLN A 120 15.98 46.23 -16.47
N ILE A 121 17.27 46.40 -16.23
CA ILE A 121 18.23 45.31 -16.07
C ILE A 121 18.32 44.96 -14.58
N ILE A 122 18.09 43.69 -14.25
CA ILE A 122 18.28 43.15 -12.90
C ILE A 122 19.62 42.44 -12.87
N GLU A 123 20.58 43.00 -12.13
CA GLU A 123 21.90 42.40 -11.96
C GLU A 123 21.81 41.14 -11.08
N PHE A 124 22.62 40.13 -11.42
CA PHE A 124 22.69 38.92 -10.62
C PHE A 124 23.64 39.15 -9.46
N GLU A 125 23.20 38.81 -8.25
CA GLU A 125 24.06 38.90 -7.07
C GLU A 125 25.27 37.97 -7.23
N GLU A 126 26.44 38.38 -6.75
CA GLU A 126 27.69 37.60 -6.91
C GLU A 126 27.59 36.20 -6.27
N THR A 127 26.70 36.04 -5.29
CA THR A 127 26.39 34.76 -4.62
C THR A 127 25.20 34.01 -5.23
N ALA A 128 24.58 34.52 -6.31
CA ALA A 128 23.45 33.88 -6.95
C ALA A 128 23.83 32.50 -7.52
N GLN A 129 22.94 31.51 -7.36
CA GLN A 129 23.18 30.19 -7.93
C GLN A 129 23.13 30.27 -9.46
N SER A 130 24.25 29.94 -10.11
CA SER A 130 24.37 29.88 -11.57
C SER A 130 23.63 28.69 -12.22
N HIS A 131 23.26 27.68 -11.41
CA HIS A 131 22.61 26.47 -11.89
C HIS A 131 21.10 26.53 -11.62
N ALA A 132 20.30 26.25 -12.66
CA ALA A 132 18.86 26.14 -12.52
C ALA A 132 18.50 24.90 -11.67
N ARG A 133 17.65 25.10 -10.66
CA ARG A 133 17.11 23.99 -9.88
C ARG A 133 15.85 23.46 -10.56
N LEU A 134 15.83 22.17 -10.84
CA LEU A 134 14.68 21.46 -11.38
C LEU A 134 13.80 20.98 -10.22
N SER A 135 12.50 21.26 -10.30
CA SER A 135 11.46 20.76 -9.38
C SER A 135 10.26 20.22 -10.15
#